data_AF-A0A3C1DJL5-F1
#
_entry.id   AF-A0A3C1DJL5-F1
#
_cell.length_a   1.000
_cell.length_b   1.000
_cell.length_c   1.000
_cell.angle_alpha   90.00
_cell.angle_beta   90.00
_cell.angle_gamma   90.00
#
_symmetry.space_group_name_H-M   'P 1'
#
loop_
_entity.id
_entity.type
_entity.pdbx_description
1 polymer ?
#
loop_
_entity_poly.entity_id
_entity_poly.type
_entity_poly.pdbx_seq_one_letter_code
_entity_poly.pdbx_strand_id
1 'polypeptide(L)'
;MSRSWETPAGRGLLFSVVLRPEPSWPTACLGWIPLIAGLSIRQATSAFGVASELKWPNDVVIDAQAHDGSPGPRKLAGILAERRGDAVVVGVGINVSHTQPELPIPAATSLAIEGVDCNRSALLAACLRQWMSMWDRLRVSGGDAEASGIRQAYLAQSLTVGRRVRVDLGGAEPLVGEAVDVDWEGRLIVDGPFGRRTVSAGDVTHLRQ
;
A
#
# COMPACT_ATOMS: atom_id res chain seq x y z
N MET A 1 16.05 -2.56 6.41
CA MET A 1 16.75 -2.51 5.11
C MET A 1 16.43 -1.18 4.43
N SER A 2 17.43 -0.40 4.04
CA SER A 2 17.22 0.88 3.33
C SER A 2 16.97 0.60 1.85
N ARG A 3 15.70 0.50 1.46
CA ARG A 3 15.32 0.55 0.05
C ARG A 3 15.35 2.01 -0.38
N SER A 4 16.06 2.33 -1.45
CA SER A 4 16.01 3.66 -2.06
C SER A 4 14.77 3.77 -2.98
N TRP A 5 14.18 4.96 -3.01
CA TRP A 5 13.22 5.35 -4.05
C TRP A 5 13.86 6.45 -4.87
N GLU A 6 14.15 6.16 -6.13
CA GLU A 6 14.75 7.11 -7.06
C GLU A 6 13.70 7.49 -8.11
N THR A 7 13.61 8.79 -8.40
CA THR A 7 12.68 9.31 -9.41
C THR A 7 13.34 10.47 -10.15
N PRO A 8 13.36 10.47 -11.50
CA PRO A 8 13.81 11.63 -12.24
C PRO A 8 12.92 12.84 -11.98
N ALA A 9 13.49 14.04 -12.06
CA ALA A 9 12.77 15.28 -11.80
C ALA A 9 11.51 15.37 -12.69
N GLY A 10 10.36 15.63 -12.06
CA GLY A 10 9.09 15.79 -12.76
C GLY A 10 8.44 14.51 -13.29
N ARG A 11 8.92 13.31 -12.92
CA ARG A 11 8.31 12.03 -13.31
C ARG A 11 7.38 11.43 -12.25
N GLY A 12 7.76 11.56 -10.99
CA GLY A 12 6.96 11.08 -9.85
C GLY A 12 6.12 12.17 -9.17
N LEU A 13 5.20 11.73 -8.34
CA LEU A 13 4.62 12.53 -7.25
C LEU A 13 5.17 11.98 -5.93
N LEU A 14 6.01 12.77 -5.27
CA LEU A 14 6.56 12.47 -3.96
C LEU A 14 6.01 13.46 -2.94
N PHE A 15 5.46 12.95 -1.84
CA PHE A 15 5.01 13.79 -0.74
C PHE A 15 5.00 13.00 0.57
N SER A 16 4.98 13.72 1.69
CA SER A 16 4.82 13.13 3.01
C SER A 16 3.64 13.78 3.72
N VAL A 17 2.89 12.99 4.47
CA VAL A 17 1.83 13.45 5.37
C VAL A 17 2.26 13.16 6.80
N VAL A 18 2.11 14.14 7.69
CA VAL A 18 2.37 13.98 9.12
C VAL A 18 1.03 13.81 9.82
N LEU A 19 0.83 12.65 10.44
CA LEU A 19 -0.36 12.34 11.22
C LEU A 19 0.00 12.29 12.69
N ARG A 20 -0.89 12.80 13.54
CA ARG A 20 -0.78 12.74 15.00
C ARG A 20 -1.97 11.96 15.55
N PRO A 21 -1.83 10.64 15.75
CA PRO A 21 -2.81 9.83 16.45
C PRO A 21 -3.09 10.40 17.84
N GLU A 22 -4.32 10.27 18.35
CA GLU A 22 -4.61 10.75 19.69
C GLU A 22 -3.87 9.88 20.73
N PRO A 23 -3.39 10.45 21.85
CA PRO A 23 -2.65 9.69 22.87
C PRO A 23 -3.43 8.52 23.48
N SER A 24 -4.77 8.56 23.40
CA SER A 24 -5.68 7.51 23.85
C SER A 24 -5.72 6.29 22.93
N TRP A 25 -5.23 6.39 21.69
CA TRP A 25 -5.30 5.28 20.74
C TRP A 25 -4.38 4.13 21.17
N PRO A 26 -4.84 2.88 21.06
CA PRO A 26 -3.96 1.73 21.21
C PRO A 26 -2.80 1.79 20.19
N THR A 27 -1.57 1.52 20.63
CA THR A 27 -0.40 1.50 19.71
C THR A 27 -0.59 0.50 18.57
N ALA A 28 -1.33 -0.58 18.80
CA ALA A 28 -1.68 -1.59 17.82
C ALA A 28 -2.46 -1.03 16.61
N CYS A 29 -3.30 -0.01 16.82
CA CYS A 29 -4.06 0.65 15.75
C CYS A 29 -3.16 1.39 14.75
N LEU A 30 -1.92 1.73 15.13
CA LEU A 30 -1.00 2.47 14.26
C LEU A 30 -0.58 1.67 13.02
N GLY A 31 -0.69 0.33 13.04
CA GLY A 31 -0.39 -0.51 11.88
C GLY A 31 -1.33 -0.26 10.69
N TRP A 32 -2.51 0.32 10.92
CA TRP A 32 -3.45 0.71 9.86
C TRP A 32 -3.07 2.00 9.13
N ILE A 33 -2.19 2.83 9.69
CA ILE A 33 -1.80 4.12 9.09
C ILE A 33 -1.19 3.98 7.68
N PRO A 34 -0.21 3.09 7.41
CA PRO A 34 0.25 2.87 6.05
C PRO A 34 -0.83 2.24 5.14
N LEU A 35 -1.74 1.43 5.69
CA LEU A 35 -2.79 0.77 4.90
C LEU A 35 -3.85 1.75 4.40
N ILE A 36 -4.25 2.74 5.22
CA ILE A 36 -5.15 3.81 4.79
C ILE A 36 -4.52 4.69 3.71
N ALA A 37 -3.19 4.88 3.74
CA ALA A 37 -2.49 5.61 2.69
C ALA A 37 -2.63 4.90 1.34
N GLY A 38 -2.41 3.58 1.31
CA GLY A 38 -2.61 2.76 0.12
C GLY A 38 -4.03 2.82 -0.39
N LEU A 39 -5.01 2.63 0.49
CA LEU A 39 -6.43 2.70 0.13
C LEU A 39 -6.79 4.09 -0.45
N SER A 40 -6.25 5.16 0.11
CA SER A 40 -6.47 6.54 -0.34
C SER A 40 -5.88 6.79 -1.72
N ILE A 41 -4.65 6.32 -1.97
CA ILE A 41 -4.00 6.41 -3.29
C ILE A 41 -4.81 5.63 -4.31
N ARG A 42 -5.22 4.40 -3.99
CA ARG A 42 -6.05 3.56 -4.86
C ARG A 42 -7.37 4.24 -5.23
N GLN A 43 -8.06 4.84 -4.27
CA GLN A 43 -9.29 5.59 -4.53
C GLN A 43 -9.03 6.83 -5.39
N ALA A 44 -7.93 7.54 -5.14
CA ALA A 44 -7.55 8.70 -5.93
C ALA A 44 -7.25 8.31 -7.38
N THR A 45 -6.46 7.27 -7.63
CA THR A 45 -6.11 6.82 -9.00
C THR A 45 -7.31 6.28 -9.76
N SER A 46 -8.28 5.67 -9.07
CA SER A 46 -9.53 5.22 -9.68
C SER A 46 -10.34 6.37 -10.28
N ALA A 47 -10.27 7.58 -9.72
CA ALA A 47 -10.92 8.76 -10.28
C ALA A 47 -10.28 9.23 -11.61
N PHE A 48 -9.07 8.76 -11.92
CA PHE A 48 -8.37 8.99 -13.18
C PHE A 48 -8.45 7.79 -14.13
N GLY A 49 -9.33 6.82 -13.86
CA GLY A 49 -9.55 5.65 -14.71
C GLY A 49 -8.59 4.48 -14.48
N VAL A 50 -7.76 4.53 -13.43
CA VAL A 50 -6.83 3.43 -13.12
C VAL A 50 -7.39 2.53 -12.04
N ALA A 51 -7.70 1.29 -12.42
CA ALA A 51 -8.10 0.23 -11.50
C ALA A 51 -6.85 -0.39 -10.84
N SER A 52 -6.51 0.10 -9.65
CA SER A 52 -5.42 -0.42 -8.83
C SER A 52 -5.93 -1.22 -7.64
N GLU A 53 -5.04 -2.03 -7.06
CA GLU A 53 -5.26 -2.92 -5.93
C GLU A 53 -4.14 -2.74 -4.88
N LEU A 54 -4.36 -3.32 -3.70
CA LEU A 54 -3.48 -3.16 -2.55
C LEU A 54 -2.68 -4.44 -2.32
N LYS A 55 -1.36 -4.35 -2.46
CA LYS A 55 -0.45 -5.42 -2.07
C LYS A 55 0.14 -5.07 -0.70
N TRP A 56 -0.20 -5.89 0.30
CA TRP A 56 0.25 -5.68 1.67
C TRP A 56 1.80 -5.78 1.74
N PRO A 57 2.46 -4.95 2.56
CA PRO A 57 1.88 -3.92 3.44
C PRO A 57 1.78 -2.53 2.80
N ASN A 58 2.44 -2.28 1.68
CA ASN A 58 2.80 -0.90 1.33
C ASN A 58 2.86 -0.59 -0.18
N ASP A 59 2.34 -1.48 -1.01
CA ASP A 59 2.37 -1.32 -2.46
C ASP A 59 0.94 -1.10 -3.00
N VAL A 60 0.79 -0.09 -3.86
CA VAL A 60 -0.37 0.03 -4.75
C VAL A 60 0.05 -0.51 -6.09
N VAL A 61 -0.70 -1.47 -6.61
CA VAL A 61 -0.35 -2.25 -7.79
C VAL A 61 -1.49 -2.28 -8.80
N ILE A 62 -1.18 -2.68 -10.04
CA ILE A 62 -2.16 -2.99 -11.07
C ILE A 62 -1.96 -4.45 -11.47
N ASP A 63 -2.97 -5.30 -11.25
CA ASP A 63 -2.98 -6.71 -11.65
C ASP A 63 -3.72 -6.91 -12.99
N ALA A 64 -3.44 -6.05 -13.95
CA ALA A 64 -3.87 -6.21 -15.34
C ALA A 64 -2.75 -6.84 -16.16
N GLN A 65 -3.09 -7.52 -17.26
CA GLN A 65 -2.07 -7.94 -18.22
C GLN A 65 -1.29 -6.73 -18.70
N ALA A 66 0.02 -6.80 -18.51
CA ALA A 66 0.91 -5.73 -18.88
C ALA A 66 0.94 -5.52 -20.40
N HIS A 67 1.04 -4.27 -20.84
CA HIS A 67 1.19 -3.92 -22.26
C HIS A 67 2.42 -4.57 -22.92
N ASP A 68 3.46 -4.85 -22.14
CA ASP A 68 4.69 -5.53 -22.56
C ASP A 68 4.66 -7.05 -22.35
N GLY A 69 3.51 -7.60 -21.94
CA GLY A 69 3.34 -9.03 -21.66
C GLY A 69 4.03 -9.51 -20.37
N SER A 70 4.57 -8.60 -19.55
CA SER A 70 5.17 -8.97 -18.28
C SER A 70 4.13 -9.60 -17.33
N PRO A 71 4.46 -10.75 -16.69
CA PRO A 71 3.51 -11.47 -15.85
C PRO A 71 3.46 -10.92 -14.41
N GLY A 72 2.25 -10.75 -13.89
CA GLY A 72 1.97 -10.44 -12.48
C GLY A 72 1.75 -8.94 -12.20
N PRO A 73 1.46 -8.59 -10.94
CA PRO A 73 1.06 -7.24 -10.59
C PRO A 73 2.23 -6.26 -10.71
N ARG A 74 1.96 -5.10 -11.31
CA ARG A 74 2.94 -4.03 -11.52
C ARG A 74 2.77 -2.92 -10.48
N LYS A 75 3.87 -2.50 -9.86
CA LYS A 75 3.87 -1.49 -8.80
C LYS A 75 3.70 -0.08 -9.35
N LEU A 76 2.63 0.61 -8.92
CA LEU A 76 2.32 1.99 -9.26
C LEU A 76 2.78 2.97 -8.17
N ALA A 77 2.65 2.59 -6.90
CA ALA A 77 3.04 3.44 -5.77
C ALA A 77 3.65 2.63 -4.63
N GLY A 78 4.50 3.29 -3.85
CA GLY A 78 5.07 2.77 -2.61
C GLY A 78 4.80 3.70 -1.44
N ILE A 79 4.59 3.10 -0.26
CA ILE A 79 4.32 3.80 0.99
C ILE A 79 5.40 3.44 2.01
N LEU A 80 5.82 4.44 2.80
CA LEU A 80 6.71 4.27 3.93
C LEU A 80 6.15 5.04 5.12
N ALA A 81 5.80 4.33 6.19
CA ALA A 81 5.35 4.95 7.44
C ALA A 81 6.44 4.81 8.50
N GLU A 82 6.79 5.94 9.12
CA GLU A 82 7.79 6.01 10.18
C GLU A 82 7.23 6.76 11.39
N ARG A 83 7.27 6.11 12.56
CA ARG A 83 6.93 6.78 13.81
C ARG A 83 8.09 7.66 14.28
N ARG A 84 7.78 8.87 14.74
CA ARG A 84 8.70 9.83 15.36
C ARG A 84 7.98 10.50 16.53
N GLY A 85 8.28 10.02 17.75
CA GLY A 85 7.58 10.49 18.95
C GLY A 85 6.08 10.16 18.91
N ASP A 86 5.27 11.21 18.99
CA ASP A 86 3.81 11.19 18.93
C ASP A 86 3.26 11.28 17.49
N ALA A 87 4.12 11.47 16.50
CA ALA A 87 3.73 11.57 15.09
C ALA A 87 4.09 10.31 14.29
N VAL A 88 3.33 10.09 13.22
CA VAL A 88 3.67 9.14 12.15
C VAL A 88 3.84 9.94 10.86
N VAL A 89 5.03 9.86 10.28
CA VAL A 89 5.34 10.44 8.97
C VAL A 89 5.11 9.37 7.93
N VAL A 90 4.20 9.61 7.00
CA VAL A 90 3.90 8.69 5.90
C VAL A 90 4.38 9.30 4.59
N GLY A 91 5.50 8.79 4.09
CA GLY A 91 6.01 9.10 2.76
C GLY A 91 5.30 8.28 1.70
N VAL A 92 4.95 8.93 0.59
CA VAL A 92 4.31 8.33 -0.57
C VAL A 92 5.07 8.70 -1.83
N GLY A 93 5.39 7.69 -2.64
CA GLY A 93 5.87 7.84 -4.00
C GLY A 93 4.92 7.22 -5.00
N ILE A 94 4.42 7.99 -5.95
CA ILE A 94 3.56 7.52 -7.05
C ILE A 94 4.28 7.74 -8.38
N ASN A 95 4.32 6.69 -9.19
CA ASN A 95 4.84 6.76 -10.55
C ASN A 95 3.80 7.41 -11.47
N VAL A 96 4.07 8.64 -11.94
CA VAL A 96 3.10 9.40 -12.74
C VAL A 96 3.43 9.34 -14.22
N SER A 97 4.50 10.00 -14.66
CA SER A 97 4.85 10.15 -16.09
C SER A 97 6.17 9.47 -16.47
N HIS A 98 6.58 8.48 -15.67
CA HIS A 98 7.74 7.64 -15.98
C HIS A 98 7.48 6.79 -17.22
N THR A 99 8.49 6.68 -18.07
CA THR A 99 8.60 5.61 -19.06
C THR A 99 9.17 4.34 -18.43
N GLN A 100 9.02 3.18 -19.07
CA GLN A 100 9.51 1.92 -18.52
C GLN A 100 11.01 1.94 -18.14
N PRO A 101 11.92 2.52 -18.97
CA PRO A 101 13.35 2.59 -18.63
C PRO A 101 13.68 3.52 -17.45
N GLU A 102 12.78 4.44 -17.08
CA GLU A 102 12.96 5.36 -15.95
C GLU A 102 12.48 4.77 -14.61
N LEU A 103 11.86 3.59 -14.63
CA LEU A 103 11.36 2.92 -13.44
C LEU A 103 12.44 2.08 -12.76
N PRO A 104 12.46 2.01 -11.41
CA PRO A 104 13.54 1.38 -10.66
C PRO A 104 13.54 -0.16 -10.74
N ILE A 105 12.41 -0.77 -11.11
CA ILE A 105 12.26 -2.22 -11.23
C ILE A 105 11.43 -2.57 -12.47
N PRO A 106 11.67 -3.72 -13.13
CA PRO A 106 10.87 -4.16 -14.28
C PRO A 106 9.39 -4.32 -13.95
N ALA A 107 9.07 -4.79 -12.74
CA ALA A 107 7.70 -4.99 -12.27
C ALA A 107 7.04 -3.71 -11.73
N ALA A 108 7.47 -2.52 -12.16
CA ALA A 108 6.81 -1.25 -11.86
C ALA A 108 6.08 -0.74 -13.11
N THR A 109 5.09 0.12 -12.87
CA THR A 109 4.35 0.86 -13.90
C THR A 109 4.18 2.32 -13.49
N SER A 110 3.59 3.14 -14.35
CA SER A 110 3.24 4.54 -14.10
C SER A 110 1.87 4.85 -14.68
N LEU A 111 1.20 5.92 -14.22
CA LEU A 111 -0.07 6.35 -14.81
C LEU A 111 0.05 6.55 -16.34
N ALA A 112 1.14 7.12 -16.83
CA ALA A 112 1.38 7.31 -18.25
C ALA A 112 1.53 5.99 -19.03
N ILE A 113 2.19 4.98 -18.45
CA ILE A 113 2.30 3.64 -19.07
C ILE A 113 0.93 2.98 -19.17
N GLU A 114 0.05 3.21 -18.20
CA GLU A 114 -1.35 2.77 -18.22
C GLU A 114 -2.26 3.67 -19.08
N GLY A 115 -1.69 4.57 -19.88
CA GLY A 115 -2.42 5.43 -20.81
C GLY A 115 -3.12 6.64 -20.18
N VAL A 116 -2.77 6.98 -18.94
CA VAL A 116 -3.38 8.11 -18.21
C VAL A 116 -2.40 9.27 -18.11
N ASP A 117 -2.70 10.36 -18.82
CA ASP A 117 -2.05 11.65 -18.59
C ASP A 117 -2.69 12.33 -17.37
N CYS A 118 -1.86 12.63 -16.37
CA CYS A 118 -2.33 13.08 -15.08
C CYS A 118 -1.55 14.31 -14.60
N ASN A 119 -2.29 15.38 -14.33
CA ASN A 119 -1.74 16.54 -13.63
C ASN A 119 -1.39 16.15 -12.17
N ARG A 120 -0.12 16.27 -11.80
CA ARG A 120 0.37 15.88 -10.45
C ARG A 120 -0.29 16.66 -9.32
N SER A 121 -0.64 17.93 -9.51
CA SER A 121 -1.32 18.74 -8.50
C SER A 121 -2.76 18.26 -8.30
N ALA A 122 -3.45 17.90 -9.40
CA ALA A 122 -4.78 17.31 -9.32
C ALA A 122 -4.75 15.93 -8.63
N LEU A 123 -3.74 15.11 -8.93
CA LEU A 123 -3.53 13.82 -8.26
C LEU A 123 -3.25 13.99 -6.78
N LEU A 124 -2.34 14.90 -6.40
CA LEU A 124 -2.05 15.20 -5.00
C LEU A 124 -3.31 15.63 -4.25
N ALA A 125 -4.08 16.55 -4.84
CA ALA A 125 -5.33 17.01 -4.24
C ALA A 125 -6.35 15.87 -4.08
N ALA A 126 -6.44 14.96 -5.06
CA ALA A 126 -7.30 13.77 -4.96
C ALA A 126 -6.83 12.83 -3.83
N CYS A 127 -5.53 12.52 -3.76
CA CYS A 127 -4.94 11.70 -2.71
C CYS A 127 -5.21 12.29 -1.32
N LEU A 128 -4.95 13.59 -1.13
CA LEU A 128 -5.14 14.25 0.17
C LEU A 128 -6.61 14.31 0.59
N ARG A 129 -7.55 14.48 -0.35
CA ARG A 129 -9.00 14.42 -0.05
C ARG A 129 -9.41 13.03 0.43
N GLN A 130 -9.00 11.98 -0.27
CA GLN A 130 -9.34 10.61 0.13
C GLN A 130 -8.69 10.25 1.46
N TRP A 131 -7.43 10.64 1.66
CA TRP A 131 -6.71 10.39 2.90
C TRP A 131 -7.34 11.11 4.09
N MET A 132 -7.71 12.38 3.94
CA MET A 132 -8.41 13.12 4.98
C MET A 132 -9.71 12.41 5.39
N SER A 133 -10.49 11.95 4.42
CA SER A 133 -11.72 11.18 4.69
C SER A 133 -11.44 9.88 5.44
N MET A 134 -10.43 9.10 5.04
CA MET A 134 -10.06 7.85 5.72
C MET A 134 -9.49 8.11 7.12
N TRP A 135 -8.69 9.15 7.27
CA TRP A 135 -8.12 9.54 8.55
C TRP A 135 -9.20 9.99 9.53
N ASP A 136 -10.16 10.81 9.09
CA ASP A 136 -11.27 11.25 9.92
C ASP A 136 -12.16 10.08 10.36
N ARG A 137 -12.44 9.12 9.47
CA ARG A 137 -13.17 7.89 9.83
C ARG A 137 -12.43 7.11 10.92
N LEU A 138 -11.13 6.90 10.75
CA LEU A 138 -10.31 6.20 11.74
C LEU A 138 -10.28 6.95 13.07
N ARG A 139 -10.18 8.29 13.02
CA ARG A 139 -10.13 9.13 14.22
C ARG A 139 -11.42 9.14 15.01
N VAL A 140 -12.56 9.28 14.33
CA VAL A 140 -13.88 9.23 15.00
C VAL A 140 -14.13 7.86 15.64
N SER A 141 -13.55 6.79 15.09
CA SER A 141 -13.59 5.45 15.68
C SER A 141 -12.51 5.16 16.75
N GLY A 142 -11.74 6.17 17.19
CA GLY A 142 -10.68 5.98 18.19
C GLY A 142 -9.53 5.08 17.73
N GLY A 143 -9.26 5.03 16.43
CA GLY A 143 -8.23 4.16 15.84
C GLY A 143 -8.73 2.76 15.46
N ASP A 144 -10.01 2.42 15.68
CA ASP A 144 -10.55 1.11 15.36
C ASP A 144 -10.87 0.96 13.86
N ALA A 145 -10.07 0.16 13.15
CA ALA A 145 -10.22 -0.08 11.73
C ALA A 145 -11.48 -0.90 11.37
N GLU A 146 -11.99 -1.73 12.28
CA GLU A 146 -13.22 -2.49 12.08
C GLU A 146 -14.42 -1.55 12.25
N ALA A 147 -14.49 -0.81 13.37
CA ALA A 147 -15.60 0.09 13.66
C ALA A 147 -15.70 1.26 12.64
N SER A 148 -14.58 1.73 12.10
CA SER A 148 -14.57 2.71 11.01
C SER A 148 -14.96 2.15 9.64
N GLY A 149 -15.02 0.83 9.49
CA GLY A 149 -15.21 0.13 8.20
C GLY A 149 -14.00 0.22 7.27
N ILE A 150 -12.84 0.64 7.77
CA ILE A 150 -11.59 0.76 6.99
C ILE A 150 -11.02 -0.62 6.67
N ARG A 151 -11.03 -1.53 7.64
CA ARG A 151 -10.55 -2.90 7.45
C ARG A 151 -11.30 -3.61 6.33
N GLN A 152 -12.63 -3.52 6.34
CA GLN A 152 -13.49 -4.10 5.30
C GLN A 152 -13.20 -3.47 3.93
N ALA A 153 -13.06 -2.14 3.86
CA ALA A 153 -12.73 -1.44 2.62
C ALA A 153 -11.33 -1.83 2.08
N TYR A 154 -10.36 -2.05 2.96
CA TYR A 154 -9.02 -2.52 2.59
C TYR A 154 -9.06 -3.96 2.06
N LEU A 155 -9.68 -4.89 2.79
CA LEU A 155 -9.76 -6.30 2.42
C LEU A 155 -10.46 -6.50 1.08
N ALA A 156 -11.52 -5.72 0.81
CA ALA A 156 -12.22 -5.75 -0.47
C ALA A 156 -11.36 -5.32 -1.67
N GLN A 157 -10.20 -4.70 -1.43
CA GLN A 157 -9.27 -4.22 -2.45
C GLN A 157 -7.88 -4.86 -2.32
N SER A 158 -7.75 -5.86 -1.46
CA SER A 158 -6.47 -6.53 -1.22
C SER A 158 -6.19 -7.50 -2.35
N LEU A 159 -5.05 -7.31 -3.01
CA LEU A 159 -4.49 -8.31 -3.92
C LEU A 159 -3.85 -9.47 -3.16
N THR A 160 -3.39 -9.22 -1.94
CA THR A 160 -2.60 -10.17 -1.16
C THR A 160 -3.47 -11.25 -0.52
N VAL A 161 -4.59 -10.87 0.10
CA VAL A 161 -5.50 -11.83 0.75
C VAL A 161 -6.15 -12.73 -0.30
N GLY A 162 -6.25 -14.03 0.01
CA GLY A 162 -6.71 -15.09 -0.90
C GLY A 162 -5.62 -15.62 -1.83
N ARG A 163 -4.37 -15.14 -1.73
CA ARG A 163 -3.25 -15.64 -2.53
C ARG A 163 -2.25 -16.42 -1.70
N ARG A 164 -1.57 -17.36 -2.36
CA ARG A 164 -0.40 -18.02 -1.79
C ARG A 164 0.79 -17.06 -1.81
N VAL A 165 1.43 -16.88 -0.67
CA VAL A 165 2.49 -15.89 -0.46
C VAL A 165 3.74 -16.51 0.16
N ARG A 166 4.88 -15.88 -0.13
CA ARG A 166 6.10 -15.98 0.65
C ARG A 166 6.36 -14.61 1.27
N VAL A 167 6.46 -14.55 2.60
CA VAL A 167 6.76 -13.33 3.35
C VAL A 167 8.20 -13.43 3.87
N ASP A 168 9.06 -12.52 3.41
CA ASP A 168 10.42 -12.37 3.94
C ASP A 168 10.37 -11.55 5.24
N LEU A 169 10.91 -12.12 6.31
CA LEU A 169 10.91 -11.56 7.67
C LEU A 169 12.24 -10.88 8.05
N GLY A 170 13.15 -10.69 7.10
CA GLY A 170 14.39 -9.93 7.32
C GLY A 170 15.38 -10.67 8.22
N GLY A 171 15.82 -11.86 7.80
CA GLY A 171 16.87 -12.65 8.48
C GLY A 171 16.38 -13.88 9.25
N ALA A 172 15.06 -14.07 9.33
CA ALA A 172 14.45 -15.31 9.79
C ALA A 172 13.95 -16.14 8.59
N GLU A 173 13.63 -17.42 8.85
CA GLU A 173 13.02 -18.29 7.84
C GLU A 173 11.73 -17.64 7.28
N PRO A 174 11.59 -17.61 5.94
CA PRO A 174 10.45 -17.01 5.29
C PRO A 174 9.16 -17.75 5.65
N LEU A 175 8.08 -17.00 5.83
CA LEU A 175 6.77 -17.59 6.04
C LEU A 175 6.11 -17.88 4.70
N VAL A 176 5.75 -19.13 4.45
CA VAL A 176 5.06 -19.55 3.22
C VAL A 176 3.70 -20.14 3.58
N GLY A 177 2.66 -19.69 2.88
CA GLY A 177 1.28 -20.13 3.12
C GLY A 177 0.28 -19.32 2.31
N GLU A 178 -1.00 -19.47 2.62
CA GLU A 178 -2.07 -18.63 2.07
C GLU A 178 -2.24 -17.39 2.94
N ALA A 179 -2.24 -16.19 2.35
CA ALA A 179 -2.62 -14.98 3.06
C ALA A 179 -4.14 -14.98 3.24
N VAL A 180 -4.62 -15.19 4.46
CA VAL A 180 -6.05 -15.40 4.72
C VAL A 180 -6.77 -14.18 5.26
N ASP A 181 -6.03 -13.22 5.86
CA ASP A 181 -6.64 -12.04 6.45
C ASP A 181 -5.60 -10.93 6.73
N VAL A 182 -6.08 -9.73 7.05
CA VAL A 182 -5.34 -8.68 7.75
C VAL A 182 -6.06 -8.40 9.06
N ASP A 183 -5.39 -8.59 10.20
CA ASP A 183 -6.01 -8.50 11.51
C ASP A 183 -6.35 -7.06 11.94
N TRP A 184 -6.95 -6.92 13.12
CA TRP A 184 -7.36 -5.63 13.68
C TRP A 184 -6.18 -4.67 13.95
N GLU A 185 -4.93 -5.15 13.96
CA GLU A 185 -3.71 -4.33 14.10
C GLU A 185 -3.08 -3.97 12.74
N GLY A 186 -3.64 -4.44 11.62
CA GLY A 186 -3.09 -4.21 10.28
C GLY A 186 -2.02 -5.24 9.88
N ARG A 187 -1.91 -6.36 10.60
CA ARG A 187 -0.90 -7.40 10.36
C ARG A 187 -1.46 -8.48 9.45
N LEU A 188 -0.64 -9.00 8.55
CA LEU A 188 -1.04 -10.08 7.64
C LEU A 188 -1.13 -11.41 8.40
N ILE A 189 -2.24 -12.14 8.25
CA ILE A 189 -2.38 -13.51 8.74
C ILE A 189 -2.12 -14.46 7.58
N VAL A 190 -1.14 -15.35 7.76
CA VAL A 190 -0.78 -16.38 6.79
C VAL A 190 -1.05 -17.75 7.36
N ASP A 191 -1.84 -18.55 6.66
CA ASP A 191 -2.12 -19.95 6.96
C ASP A 191 -1.08 -20.85 6.29
N GLY A 192 -0.16 -21.36 7.10
CA GLY A 192 0.97 -22.18 6.66
C GLY A 192 0.85 -23.64 7.12
N PRO A 193 1.84 -24.49 6.78
CA PRO A 193 1.82 -25.92 7.13
C PRO A 193 1.81 -26.20 8.64
N PHE A 194 2.19 -25.22 9.46
CA PHE A 194 2.23 -25.32 10.93
C PHE A 194 1.14 -24.47 11.60
N GLY A 195 0.10 -24.11 10.85
CA GLY A 195 -1.00 -23.26 11.29
C GLY A 195 -0.79 -21.78 10.98
N ARG A 196 -1.71 -20.96 11.52
CA ARG A 196 -1.78 -19.52 11.25
C ARG A 196 -0.70 -18.75 12.00
N ARG A 197 -0.05 -17.84 11.29
CA ARG A 197 0.94 -16.92 11.85
C ARG A 197 0.65 -15.50 11.40
N THR A 198 0.88 -14.55 12.30
CA THR A 198 0.66 -13.13 12.05
C THR A 198 2.00 -12.43 11.80
N VAL A 199 2.03 -11.53 10.81
CA VAL A 199 3.22 -10.79 10.39
C VAL A 199 2.93 -9.28 10.39
N SER A 200 3.68 -8.51 11.16
CA SER A 200 3.52 -7.06 11.27
C SER A 200 4.26 -6.26 10.21
N ALA A 201 5.31 -6.83 9.64
CA ALA A 201 6.05 -6.26 8.52
C ALA A 201 6.79 -7.38 7.78
N GLY A 202 6.95 -7.22 6.47
CA GLY A 202 7.71 -8.16 5.66
C GLY A 202 7.49 -7.92 4.18
N ASP A 203 8.39 -8.45 3.37
CA ASP A 203 8.28 -8.36 1.92
C ASP A 203 7.49 -9.54 1.38
N VAL A 204 6.36 -9.22 0.74
CA VAL A 204 5.45 -10.24 0.21
C VAL A 204 5.75 -10.51 -1.27
N THR A 205 5.96 -11.78 -1.59
CA THR A 205 5.97 -12.29 -2.97
C THR A 205 4.76 -13.18 -3.18
N HIS A 206 3.95 -12.90 -4.20
CA HIS A 206 2.86 -13.80 -4.62
C HIS A 206 3.46 -14.99 -5.35
N LEU A 207 3.17 -16.19 -4.86
CA LEU A 207 3.63 -17.43 -5.48
C LEU A 207 2.62 -17.82 -6.56
N ARG A 208 3.11 -18.12 -7.76
CA ARG A 208 2.27 -18.70 -8.81
C ARG A 208 1.90 -20.13 -8.41
N GLN A 209 0.67 -20.53 -8.70
CA GLN A 209 0.27 -21.93 -8.70
C GLN A 209 0.89 -22.64 -9.91
#